data_AF-A0A383BAI4-F1
#
_entry.id   AF-A0A383BAI4-F1
#
_cell.length_a   1.000
_cell.length_b   1.000
_cell.length_c   1.000
_cell.angle_alpha   90.00
_cell.angle_beta   90.00
_cell.angle_gamma   90.00
#
_symmetry.space_group_name_H-M   'P 1'
#
loop_
_entity.id
_entity.type
_entity.pdbx_description
1 polymer ?
#
loop_
_entity_poly.entity_id
_entity_poly.type
_entity_poly.pdbx_seq_one_letter_code
_entity_poly.pdbx_strand_id
1 'polypeptide(L)'
;ETFSELLRGPKSLGGFLGDEGVRSIPSPGDPSPGSDLYYTGGYNTREHGSLSLAEIISGIQLEHQYPGLRDSDANRRVYAAQLASAIRLFMVEHFGFFEPGS
;
A
#
# COMPACT_ATOMS: atom_id res chain seq x y z
N GLU A 1 -7.50 -8.22 -13.70
CA GLU A 1 -6.26 -8.14 -12.90
C GLU A 1 -6.05 -9.46 -12.17
N THR A 2 -4.82 -9.96 -12.13
CA THR A 2 -4.42 -11.13 -11.32
C THR A 2 -4.02 -10.70 -9.91
N PHE A 3 -4.05 -11.60 -8.94
CA PHE A 3 -3.57 -11.28 -7.59
C PHE A 3 -2.10 -10.80 -7.56
N SER A 4 -1.25 -11.32 -8.45
CA SER A 4 0.11 -10.82 -8.60
C SER A 4 0.17 -9.39 -9.12
N GLU A 5 -0.70 -9.02 -10.06
CA GLU A 5 -0.78 -7.64 -10.57
C GLU A 5 -1.27 -6.67 -9.48
N LEU A 6 -2.22 -7.08 -8.64
CA LEU A 6 -2.69 -6.27 -7.50
C LEU A 6 -1.58 -5.99 -6.47
N LEU A 7 -0.62 -6.92 -6.31
CA LEU A 7 0.50 -6.76 -5.37
C LEU A 7 1.69 -5.99 -5.94
N ARG A 8 2.09 -6.24 -7.19
CA ARG A 8 3.36 -5.75 -7.77
C ARG A 8 3.24 -5.18 -9.19
N GLY A 9 2.02 -5.07 -9.72
CA GLY A 9 1.78 -4.43 -11.01
C GLY A 9 1.82 -2.89 -10.92
N PRO A 10 1.80 -2.18 -12.06
CA PRO A 10 1.85 -0.72 -12.09
C PRO A 10 0.74 -0.04 -11.29
N LYS A 11 -0.42 -0.71 -11.16
CA LYS A 11 -1.59 -0.23 -10.40
C LYS A 11 -1.69 -0.83 -8.98
N SER A 12 -0.63 -1.49 -8.49
CA SER A 12 -0.59 -1.90 -7.09
C SER A 12 -0.37 -0.69 -6.19
N LEU A 13 -0.65 -0.84 -4.88
CA LEU A 13 -0.35 0.24 -3.92
C LEU A 13 1.13 0.63 -3.96
N GLY A 14 2.03 -0.33 -4.17
CA GLY A 14 3.45 -0.06 -4.32
C GLY A 14 3.84 0.57 -5.66
N GLY A 15 3.08 0.32 -6.73
CA GLY A 15 3.19 1.06 -7.99
C GLY A 15 2.87 2.54 -7.79
N PHE A 16 1.72 2.84 -7.19
CA PHE A 16 1.33 4.22 -6.90
C PHE A 16 2.26 4.93 -5.91
N LEU A 17 2.77 4.24 -4.88
CA LEU A 17 3.80 4.81 -4.01
C LEU A 17 5.07 5.15 -4.78
N GLY A 18 5.47 4.30 -5.73
CA GLY A 18 6.61 4.55 -6.62
C GLY A 18 6.43 5.80 -7.47
N ASP A 19 5.23 6.00 -8.04
CA ASP A 19 4.88 7.20 -8.82
C ASP A 19 4.92 8.48 -7.96
N GLU A 20 4.57 8.37 -6.68
CA GLU A 20 4.70 9.44 -5.69
C GLU A 20 6.14 9.65 -5.18
N GLY A 21 7.10 8.87 -5.66
CA GLY A 21 8.53 8.96 -5.30
C GLY A 21 8.91 8.21 -4.02
N VAL A 22 8.08 7.29 -3.55
CA VAL A 22 8.32 6.46 -2.37
C VAL A 22 8.62 5.02 -2.79
N ARG A 23 9.86 4.55 -2.56
CA ARG A 23 10.19 3.13 -2.77
C ARG A 23 9.39 2.26 -1.80
N SER A 24 8.77 1.19 -2.32
CA SER A 24 8.05 0.20 -1.54
C SER A 24 8.25 -1.21 -2.07
N ILE A 25 8.03 -2.19 -1.21
CA ILE A 25 8.08 -3.62 -1.53
C ILE A 25 6.77 -4.25 -1.01
N PRO A 26 6.00 -4.97 -1.84
CA PRO A 26 6.21 -5.20 -3.27
C PRO A 26 5.83 -3.98 -4.14
N SER A 27 6.48 -3.84 -5.30
CA SER A 27 6.19 -2.86 -6.36
C SER A 27 6.70 -3.37 -7.73
N PRO A 28 6.38 -2.71 -8.86
CA PRO A 28 6.93 -3.12 -10.17
C PRO A 28 8.44 -3.14 -10.24
N GLY A 29 9.09 -2.14 -9.61
CA GLY A 29 10.56 -2.03 -9.55
C GLY A 29 11.20 -2.88 -8.46
N ASP A 30 10.42 -3.34 -7.47
CA ASP A 30 10.90 -4.11 -6.33
C ASP A 30 9.85 -5.15 -5.91
N PRO A 31 9.70 -6.26 -6.66
CA PRO A 31 8.53 -7.13 -6.59
C PRO A 31 8.52 -8.08 -5.39
N SER A 32 9.62 -8.20 -4.64
CA SER A 32 9.76 -9.16 -3.55
C SER A 32 10.85 -8.73 -2.57
N PRO A 33 10.67 -8.97 -1.25
CA PRO A 33 11.74 -8.76 -0.26
C PRO A 33 12.89 -9.78 -0.42
N GLY A 34 12.76 -10.77 -1.30
CA GLY A 34 13.78 -11.80 -1.50
C GLY A 34 13.95 -12.65 -0.25
N SER A 35 15.15 -12.62 0.35
CA SER A 35 15.46 -13.30 1.61
C SER A 35 15.26 -12.42 2.85
N ASP A 36 14.94 -11.14 2.67
CA ASP A 36 14.81 -10.22 3.78
C ASP A 36 13.56 -10.54 4.60
N LEU A 37 13.69 -10.40 5.92
CA LEU A 37 12.57 -10.58 6.83
C LEU A 37 11.58 -9.42 6.67
N TYR A 38 10.30 -9.74 6.71
CA TYR A 38 9.19 -8.80 6.70
C TYR A 38 8.09 -9.30 7.66
N TYR A 39 7.19 -8.42 8.11
CA TYR A 39 6.05 -8.88 8.90
C TYR A 39 4.92 -9.30 7.95
N THR A 40 4.46 -10.53 8.08
CA THR A 40 3.54 -11.18 7.13
C THR A 40 2.07 -10.75 7.27
N GLY A 41 1.80 -9.59 7.88
CA GLY A 41 0.47 -9.22 8.35
C GLY A 41 0.17 -9.84 9.71
N GLY A 42 -0.07 -9.01 10.71
CA GLY A 42 -0.34 -9.44 12.08
C GLY A 42 -1.76 -9.92 12.32
N TYR A 43 -2.11 -10.03 13.61
CA TYR A 43 -3.42 -10.43 14.10
C TYR A 43 -4.57 -9.63 13.44
N ASN A 44 -4.44 -8.30 13.34
CA ASN A 44 -5.51 -7.44 12.84
C ASN A 44 -5.90 -7.74 11.39
N THR A 45 -4.92 -7.90 10.48
CA THR A 45 -5.20 -8.21 9.07
C THR A 45 -5.81 -9.60 8.92
N ARG A 46 -5.40 -10.55 9.77
CA ARG A 46 -5.93 -11.92 9.77
C ARG A 46 -7.36 -11.99 10.33
N GLU A 47 -7.64 -11.27 11.42
CA GLU A 47 -8.90 -11.35 12.15
C GLU A 47 -9.99 -10.46 11.54
N HIS A 48 -9.61 -9.32 10.95
CA HIS A 48 -10.55 -8.31 10.46
C HIS A 48 -10.48 -8.09 8.94
N GLY A 49 -9.59 -8.80 8.24
CA GLY A 49 -9.52 -8.80 6.78
C GLY A 49 -10.47 -9.82 6.15
N SER A 50 -10.22 -10.13 4.87
CA SER A 50 -11.00 -11.07 4.08
C SER A 50 -10.24 -12.37 3.84
N LEU A 51 -9.90 -13.07 4.93
CA LEU A 51 -9.26 -14.38 4.88
C LEU A 51 -10.25 -15.48 4.44
N SER A 52 -11.52 -15.36 4.85
CA SER A 52 -12.58 -16.28 4.47
C SER A 52 -13.49 -15.70 3.38
N LEU A 53 -14.14 -16.57 2.59
CA LEU A 53 -15.02 -16.16 1.48
C LEU A 53 -16.27 -15.40 1.94
N ALA A 54 -16.59 -15.39 3.24
CA ALA A 54 -17.73 -14.68 3.81
C ALA A 54 -17.39 -13.25 4.27
N GLU A 55 -16.10 -12.88 4.29
CA GLU A 55 -15.63 -11.58 4.75
C GLU A 55 -15.54 -10.58 3.60
N ILE A 56 -16.06 -9.38 3.82
CA ILE A 56 -16.19 -8.32 2.80
C ILE A 56 -15.20 -7.16 2.98
N ILE A 57 -14.34 -7.21 4.02
CA ILE A 57 -13.38 -6.15 4.34
C ILE A 57 -12.01 -6.53 3.79
N SER A 58 -11.49 -5.74 2.86
CA SER A 58 -10.08 -5.86 2.43
C SER A 58 -9.16 -5.19 3.44
N GLY A 59 -8.04 -5.85 3.77
CA GLY A 59 -7.04 -5.37 4.73
C GLY A 59 -5.64 -5.33 4.15
N ILE A 60 -4.91 -4.24 4.40
CA ILE A 60 -3.49 -4.08 4.06
C ILE A 60 -2.73 -3.63 5.31
N GLN A 61 -1.56 -4.25 5.56
CA GLN A 61 -0.59 -3.76 6.54
C GLN A 61 0.51 -3.00 5.81
N LEU A 62 0.90 -1.83 6.34
CA LEU A 62 2.00 -1.03 5.83
C LEU A 62 3.10 -0.89 6.88
N GLU A 63 4.34 -1.10 6.45
CA GLU A 63 5.53 -0.91 7.27
C GLU A 63 6.34 0.28 6.76
N HIS A 64 6.64 1.20 7.66
CA HIS A 64 7.28 2.45 7.33
C HIS A 64 8.65 2.52 7.98
N GLN A 65 9.72 2.49 7.18
CA GLN A 65 11.07 2.74 7.68
C GLN A 65 11.15 4.10 8.40
N TYR A 66 12.05 4.21 9.36
CA TYR A 66 12.19 5.44 10.14
C TYR A 66 12.98 6.53 9.39
N PRO A 67 14.19 6.27 8.87
CA PRO A 67 14.99 7.29 8.20
C PRO A 67 14.33 7.78 6.90
N GLY A 68 14.38 9.09 6.66
CA GLY A 68 13.87 9.73 5.43
C GLY A 68 12.35 9.82 5.32
N LEU A 69 11.59 9.14 6.17
CA LEU A 69 10.12 9.14 6.14
C LEU A 69 9.51 9.67 7.44
N ARG A 70 9.98 9.19 8.61
CA ARG A 70 9.35 9.47 9.91
C ARG A 70 10.24 10.24 10.89
N ASP A 71 11.53 10.29 10.60
CA ASP A 71 12.61 10.86 11.42
C ASP A 71 12.54 12.39 11.63
N SER A 72 11.77 13.12 10.84
CA SER A 72 11.53 14.55 11.03
C SER A 72 10.09 14.96 10.76
N ASP A 73 9.69 16.13 11.25
CA ASP A 73 8.36 16.69 10.98
C ASP A 73 8.13 16.99 9.50
N ALA A 74 9.16 17.54 8.84
CA ALA A 74 9.13 17.79 7.41
C ALA A 74 8.93 16.50 6.62
N ASN A 75 9.70 15.45 6.93
CA ASN A 75 9.59 14.15 6.23
C ASN A 75 8.22 13.52 6.45
N ARG A 76 7.67 13.58 7.67
CA ARG A 76 6.31 13.07 7.94
C ARG A 76 5.24 13.79 7.13
N ARG A 77 5.35 15.11 6.96
CA ARG A 77 4.38 15.89 6.17
C ARG A 77 4.43 15.54 4.69
N VAL A 78 5.64 15.46 4.13
CA VAL A 78 5.84 15.06 2.73
C VAL A 78 5.30 13.64 2.52
N TYR A 79 5.69 12.71 3.40
CA TYR A 79 5.27 11.32 3.28
C TYR A 79 3.76 11.14 3.45
N ALA A 80 3.13 11.85 4.38
CA ALA A 80 1.68 11.76 4.56
C ALA A 80 0.92 12.18 3.30
N ALA A 81 1.39 13.19 2.57
CA ALA A 81 0.78 13.60 1.31
C ALA A 81 0.93 12.53 0.21
N GLN A 82 2.15 11.98 0.05
CA GLN A 82 2.45 10.91 -0.91
C GLN A 82 1.62 9.65 -0.62
N LEU A 83 1.60 9.21 0.64
CA LEU A 83 0.83 8.04 1.06
C LEU A 83 -0.67 8.25 0.85
N ALA A 84 -1.20 9.43 1.19
CA ALA A 84 -2.61 9.75 0.97
C ALA A 84 -2.98 9.70 -0.52
N SER A 85 -2.12 10.25 -1.40
CA SER A 85 -2.32 10.18 -2.84
C SER A 85 -2.32 8.74 -3.36
N ALA A 86 -1.36 7.91 -2.93
CA ALA A 86 -1.28 6.51 -3.32
C ALA A 86 -2.50 5.69 -2.85
N ILE A 87 -2.95 5.90 -1.60
CA ILE A 87 -4.17 5.25 -1.07
C ILE A 87 -5.38 5.67 -1.89
N ARG A 88 -5.53 6.96 -2.17
CA ARG A 88 -6.64 7.50 -2.97
C ARG A 88 -6.67 6.87 -4.37
N LEU A 89 -5.53 6.84 -5.07
CA LEU A 89 -5.41 6.21 -6.40
C LEU A 89 -5.77 4.72 -6.36
N PHE A 90 -5.28 3.99 -5.35
CA PHE A 90 -5.60 2.58 -5.16
C PHE A 90 -7.10 2.34 -4.92
N MET A 91 -7.73 3.16 -4.09
CA MET A 91 -9.17 3.07 -3.81
C MET A 91 -10.03 3.41 -5.03
N VAL A 92 -9.66 4.42 -5.81
CA VAL A 92 -10.36 4.77 -7.05
C VAL A 92 -10.25 3.64 -8.08
N GLU A 93 -9.04 3.10 -8.28
CA GLU A 93 -8.79 2.06 -9.27
C GLU A 93 -9.50 0.75 -8.93
N HIS A 94 -9.42 0.28 -7.67
CA HIS A 94 -9.83 -1.08 -7.31
C HIS A 94 -11.17 -1.20 -6.60
N PHE A 95 -11.63 -0.12 -5.96
CA PHE A 95 -12.86 -0.11 -5.17
C PHE A 95 -13.93 0.80 -5.77
N GLY A 96 -13.66 1.45 -6.91
CA GLY A 96 -14.58 2.38 -7.55
C GLY A 96 -14.94 3.55 -6.64
N PHE A 97 -14.03 3.94 -5.74
CA PHE A 97 -14.27 5.01 -4.79
C PHE A 97 -14.55 6.32 -5.54
N PHE A 98 -15.71 6.91 -5.28
CA PHE A 98 -16.13 8.16 -5.91
C PHE A 98 -15.72 9.36 -5.06
N GLU A 99 -15.08 10.34 -5.68
CA GLU A 99 -14.88 11.66 -5.09
C GLU A 99 -16.09 12.54 -5.45
N PRO A 100 -16.90 12.97 -4.47
CA PRO A 100 -17.97 13.93 -4.75
C PRO A 100 -17.40 15.24 -5.28
N GLY A 101 -17.65 15.53 -6.56
CA GLY A 101 -17.34 16.82 -7.19
C GLY A 101 -16.10 16.89 -8.09
N SER A 102 -15.65 15.75 -8.65
CA SER A 102 -14.74 15.76 -9.82
C SER A 102 -15.47 16.06 -11.13
#